data_AF-A0A7J7IPW9-F1
#
_entry.id   AF-A0A7J7IPW9-F1
#
_cell.length_a   1.000
_cell.length_b   1.000
_cell.length_c   1.000
_cell.angle_alpha   90.00
_cell.angle_beta   90.00
_cell.angle_gamma   90.00
#
_symmetry.space_group_name_H-M   'P 1'
#
loop_
_entity.id
_entity.type
_entity.pdbx_description
1 polymer ?
#
loop_
_entity_poly.entity_id
_entity_poly.type
_entity_poly.pdbx_seq_one_letter_code
_entity_poly.pdbx_strand_id
1 'polypeptide(L)'
;MSSFAELVQRAQRSLAADYAPGRKVFRQILGLVEKPEELEVATQLQKEFHKRFVPLSKPTWSLYIQACMRAQRFDRVLELLRKPDEFGCRGLIATKALRSTVAELHDAGAIEQLREAAHHAQALAPALVSDILRRLVQLDAIEVVLKTLEKCPPRSVRPSHFTMIASVLNKRSDKAAIPQVLELLRNKGLEPNRGLAELARATVQ
;
A
#
# COMPACT_ATOMS: atom_id res chain seq x y z
N MET A 1 4.33 32.80 1.96
CA MET A 1 3.56 31.52 1.93
C MET A 1 2.81 31.42 3.24
N SER A 2 1.55 31.00 3.26
CA SER A 2 0.81 30.84 4.52
C SER A 2 1.32 29.62 5.28
N SER A 3 1.42 29.72 6.60
CA SER A 3 1.86 28.62 7.48
C SER A 3 0.78 27.54 7.59
N PHE A 4 1.17 26.34 8.07
CA PHE A 4 0.24 25.26 8.38
C PHE A 4 -0.88 25.73 9.33
N ALA A 5 -0.51 26.42 10.41
CA ALA A 5 -1.45 26.93 11.41
C ALA A 5 -2.45 27.94 10.81
N GLU A 6 -1.98 28.88 9.97
CA GLU A 6 -2.85 29.86 9.30
C GLU A 6 -3.86 29.19 8.37
N LEU A 7 -3.43 28.19 7.62
CA LEU A 7 -4.31 27.45 6.70
C LEU A 7 -5.33 26.60 7.46
N VAL A 8 -4.93 25.98 8.58
CA VAL A 8 -5.86 25.24 9.47
C VAL A 8 -6.90 26.18 10.06
N GLN A 9 -6.50 27.33 10.61
CA GLN A 9 -7.45 28.33 11.13
C GLN A 9 -8.39 28.85 10.04
N ARG A 10 -7.88 29.05 8.81
CA ARG A 10 -8.71 29.43 7.67
C ARG A 10 -9.73 28.33 7.34
N ALA A 11 -9.30 27.07 7.33
CA ALA A 11 -10.18 25.94 7.08
C ALA A 11 -11.26 25.83 8.15
N GLN A 12 -10.90 25.92 9.44
CA GLN A 12 -11.83 25.88 10.56
C GLN A 12 -12.85 27.03 10.52
N ARG A 13 -12.42 28.26 10.19
CA ARG A 13 -13.34 29.39 10.00
C ARG A 13 -14.34 29.15 8.88
N SER A 14 -13.89 28.60 7.75
CA SER A 14 -14.80 28.23 6.66
C SER A 14 -15.78 27.13 7.09
N LEU A 15 -15.32 26.09 7.79
CA LEU A 15 -16.18 25.04 8.34
C LEU A 15 -17.22 25.58 9.33
N ALA A 16 -16.83 26.54 10.18
CA ALA A 16 -17.72 27.17 11.15
C ALA A 16 -18.79 28.08 10.49
N ALA A 17 -18.48 28.66 9.34
CA ALA A 17 -19.40 29.45 8.52
C ALA A 17 -20.24 28.60 7.55
N ASP A 18 -20.22 27.28 7.69
CA ASP A 18 -20.85 26.29 6.79
C ASP A 18 -20.48 26.47 5.30
N TYR A 19 -19.29 27.00 5.05
CA TYR A 19 -18.73 27.19 3.73
C TYR A 19 -17.64 26.16 3.48
N ALA A 20 -17.72 25.44 2.36
CA ALA A 20 -16.69 24.48 1.98
C ALA A 20 -15.34 25.20 1.93
N PRO A 21 -14.38 24.91 2.83
CA PRO A 21 -13.08 25.51 2.69
C PRO A 21 -12.55 25.05 1.33
N GLY A 22 -12.10 25.97 0.49
CA GLY A 22 -11.81 25.61 -0.91
C GLY A 22 -10.88 24.41 -0.96
N ARG A 23 -11.15 23.41 -1.81
CA ARG A 23 -10.30 22.20 -1.98
C ARG A 23 -8.81 22.52 -2.11
N LYS A 24 -8.50 23.72 -2.63
CA LYS A 24 -7.15 24.30 -2.70
C LYS A 24 -6.51 24.47 -1.31
N VAL A 25 -7.22 25.05 -0.34
CA VAL A 25 -6.73 25.24 1.04
C VAL A 25 -6.42 23.89 1.68
N PHE A 26 -7.32 22.92 1.56
CA PHE A 26 -7.07 21.59 2.13
C PHE A 26 -5.86 20.89 1.49
N ARG A 27 -5.70 20.98 0.16
CA ARG A 27 -4.49 20.45 -0.51
C ARG A 27 -3.21 21.17 -0.07
N GLN A 28 -3.27 22.47 0.19
CA GLN A 28 -2.14 23.22 0.73
C GLN A 28 -1.79 22.74 2.14
N ILE A 29 -2.78 22.52 3.02
CA ILE A 29 -2.58 21.93 4.35
C ILE A 29 -1.86 20.58 4.21
N LEU A 30 -2.39 19.66 3.39
CA LEU A 30 -1.76 18.36 3.16
C LEU A 30 -0.33 18.48 2.64
N GLY A 31 -0.06 19.45 1.76
CA GLY A 31 1.27 19.71 1.23
C GLY A 31 2.29 20.19 2.27
N LEU A 32 1.85 20.70 3.42
CA LEU A 32 2.70 21.19 4.50
C LEU A 32 2.81 20.23 5.68
N VAL A 33 2.08 19.11 5.69
CA VAL A 33 2.19 18.11 6.75
C VAL A 33 3.56 17.44 6.69
N GLU A 34 4.30 17.54 7.79
CA GLU A 34 5.58 16.87 8.01
C GLU A 34 5.59 16.07 9.32
N LYS A 35 4.70 16.37 10.27
CA LYS A 35 4.68 15.73 11.59
C LYS A 35 3.41 14.92 11.86
N PRO A 36 3.47 13.89 12.72
CA PRO A 36 2.29 13.11 13.11
C PRO A 36 1.13 13.96 13.63
N GLU A 37 1.38 14.95 14.47
CA GLU A 37 0.36 15.83 15.06
C GLU A 37 -0.34 16.70 14.00
N GLU A 38 0.40 17.16 12.99
CA GLU A 38 -0.15 17.92 11.86
C GLU A 38 -1.02 17.02 10.97
N LEU A 39 -0.61 15.76 10.79
CA LEU A 39 -1.41 14.77 10.10
C LEU A 39 -2.74 14.54 10.83
N GLU A 40 -2.73 14.37 12.15
CA GLU A 40 -3.98 14.16 12.92
C GLU A 40 -4.94 15.36 12.75
N VAL A 41 -4.42 16.59 12.76
CA VAL A 41 -5.21 17.79 12.46
C VAL A 41 -5.78 17.72 11.03
N ALA A 42 -4.96 17.37 10.04
CA ALA A 42 -5.40 17.24 8.65
C ALA A 42 -6.43 16.11 8.46
N THR A 43 -6.31 15.00 9.19
CA THR A 43 -7.26 13.89 9.23
C THR A 43 -8.59 14.31 9.83
N GLN A 44 -8.57 15.07 10.94
CA GLN A 44 -9.80 15.56 11.55
C GLN A 44 -10.53 16.55 10.62
N LEU A 45 -9.78 17.44 9.97
CA LEU A 45 -10.32 18.30 8.92
C LEU A 45 -10.91 17.46 7.79
N GLN A 46 -10.21 16.45 7.28
CA GLN A 46 -10.72 15.57 6.22
C GLN A 46 -12.08 14.97 6.57
N LYS A 47 -12.26 14.48 7.80
CA LYS A 47 -13.53 13.90 8.27
C LYS A 47 -14.65 14.93 8.27
N GLU A 48 -14.41 16.13 8.80
CA GLU A 48 -15.41 17.20 8.81
C GLU A 48 -15.77 17.66 7.38
N PHE A 49 -14.78 17.73 6.50
CA PHE A 49 -15.00 18.04 5.09
C PHE A 49 -15.84 16.99 4.38
N HIS A 50 -15.55 15.70 4.62
CA HIS A 50 -16.27 14.60 3.99
C HIS A 50 -17.72 14.53 4.47
N LYS A 51 -17.97 14.84 5.75
CA LYS A 51 -19.34 14.85 6.31
C LYS A 51 -20.20 15.98 5.77
N ARG A 52 -19.64 17.19 5.59
CA ARG A 52 -20.42 18.41 5.30
C ARG A 52 -20.43 18.80 3.83
N PHE A 53 -19.44 18.36 3.04
CA PHE A 53 -19.24 18.83 1.67
C PHE A 53 -18.98 17.68 0.69
N VAL A 54 -18.55 18.03 -0.52
CA VAL A 54 -18.29 17.07 -1.60
C VAL A 54 -17.10 16.17 -1.26
N PRO A 55 -17.18 14.84 -1.53
CA PRO A 55 -16.09 13.90 -1.34
C PRO A 55 -14.76 14.37 -1.97
N LEU A 56 -13.65 13.97 -1.32
CA LEU A 56 -12.31 14.27 -1.80
C LEU A 56 -12.06 13.63 -3.17
N SER A 57 -11.40 14.35 -4.05
CA SER A 57 -10.98 13.83 -5.36
C SER A 57 -9.76 12.91 -5.24
N LYS A 58 -9.57 12.00 -6.22
CA LYS A 58 -8.38 11.14 -6.33
C LYS A 58 -7.02 11.87 -6.14
N PRO A 59 -6.76 13.04 -6.74
CA PRO A 59 -5.53 13.81 -6.47
C PRO A 59 -5.35 14.22 -4.99
N THR A 60 -6.45 14.46 -4.28
CA THR A 60 -6.41 14.88 -2.87
C THR A 60 -6.08 13.69 -1.97
N TRP A 61 -6.60 12.49 -2.28
CA TRP A 61 -6.20 11.26 -1.61
C TRP A 61 -4.73 10.90 -1.85
N SER A 62 -4.20 11.12 -3.06
CA SER A 62 -2.76 10.96 -3.32
C SER A 62 -1.91 11.88 -2.43
N LEU A 63 -2.31 13.15 -2.29
CA LEU A 63 -1.62 14.09 -1.41
C LEU A 63 -1.73 13.70 0.06
N TYR A 64 -2.87 13.15 0.48
CA TYR A 64 -3.06 12.64 1.83
C TYR A 64 -2.13 11.47 2.13
N ILE A 65 -1.99 10.51 1.22
CA ILE A 65 -1.04 9.39 1.37
C ILE A 65 0.40 9.91 1.46
N GLN A 66 0.77 10.88 0.62
CA GLN A 66 2.10 11.50 0.70
C GLN A 66 2.31 12.26 2.02
N ALA A 67 1.27 12.91 2.55
CA ALA A 67 1.31 13.54 3.87
C ALA A 67 1.51 12.49 4.98
N CYS A 68 0.83 11.34 4.91
CA CYS A 68 1.08 10.23 5.81
C CYS A 68 2.54 9.77 5.76
N MET A 69 3.13 9.67 4.57
CA MET A 69 4.53 9.27 4.42
C MET A 69 5.51 10.28 5.00
N ARG A 70 5.33 11.57 4.71
CA ARG A 70 6.18 12.62 5.30
C ARG A 70 6.10 12.62 6.83
N ALA A 71 4.91 12.42 7.38
CA ALA A 71 4.69 12.27 8.81
C ALA A 71 5.11 10.91 9.39
N GLN A 72 5.65 9.98 8.58
CA GLN A 72 6.03 8.62 8.98
C GLN A 72 4.87 7.79 9.56
N ARG A 73 3.65 8.03 9.09
CA ARG A 73 2.41 7.38 9.54
C ARG A 73 1.89 6.37 8.53
N PHE A 74 2.65 5.29 8.33
CA PHE A 74 2.21 4.21 7.45
C PHE A 74 0.97 3.47 7.99
N ASP A 75 0.80 3.43 9.31
CA ASP A 75 -0.41 2.93 9.98
C ASP A 75 -1.68 3.62 9.44
N ARG A 76 -1.63 4.93 9.17
CA ARG A 76 -2.76 5.64 8.56
C ARG A 76 -3.01 5.22 7.11
N VAL A 77 -1.96 4.89 6.35
CA VAL A 77 -2.12 4.33 4.99
C VAL A 77 -2.77 2.94 5.05
N LEU A 78 -2.38 2.11 6.02
CA LEU A 78 -3.00 0.81 6.28
C LEU A 78 -4.48 0.93 6.64
N GLU A 79 -4.85 1.91 7.48
CA GLU A 79 -6.26 2.16 7.80
C GLU A 79 -7.10 2.48 6.56
N LEU A 80 -6.57 3.28 5.62
CA LEU A 80 -7.24 3.57 4.34
C LEU A 80 -7.45 2.30 3.50
N LEU A 81 -6.51 1.37 3.53
CA LEU A 81 -6.63 0.07 2.85
C LEU A 81 -7.62 -0.86 3.57
N ARG A 82 -7.66 -0.83 4.90
CA ARG A 82 -8.55 -1.67 5.71
C ARG A 82 -10.01 -1.24 5.60
N LYS A 83 -10.27 0.08 5.60
CA LYS A 83 -11.60 0.67 5.74
C LYS A 83 -11.89 1.71 4.64
N PRO A 84 -11.75 1.38 3.35
CA PRO A 84 -11.85 2.36 2.27
C PRO A 84 -13.23 3.01 2.17
N ASP A 85 -14.28 2.33 2.64
CA ASP A 85 -15.66 2.86 2.63
C ASP A 85 -15.90 3.86 3.76
N GLU A 86 -15.39 3.59 4.97
CA GLU A 86 -15.49 4.53 6.11
C GLU A 86 -14.80 5.87 5.79
N PHE A 87 -13.71 5.82 5.01
CA PHE A 87 -13.00 7.01 4.54
C PHE A 87 -13.55 7.57 3.23
N GLY A 88 -14.48 6.88 2.56
CA GLY A 88 -15.00 7.29 1.25
C GLY A 88 -13.92 7.39 0.17
N CYS A 89 -12.92 6.50 0.20
CA CYS A 89 -11.75 6.52 -0.69
C CYS A 89 -11.68 5.30 -1.65
N ARG A 90 -12.68 4.40 -1.62
CA ARG A 90 -12.77 3.26 -2.55
C ARG A 90 -12.67 3.73 -4.01
N GLY A 91 -11.73 3.16 -4.77
CA GLY A 91 -11.47 3.54 -6.17
C GLY A 91 -10.81 4.91 -6.37
N LEU A 92 -10.64 5.70 -5.30
CA LEU A 92 -10.03 7.03 -5.34
C LEU A 92 -8.58 7.03 -4.85
N ILE A 93 -8.11 5.95 -4.22
CA ILE A 93 -6.70 5.82 -3.87
C ILE A 93 -5.87 5.57 -5.14
N ALA A 94 -4.91 6.46 -5.41
CA ALA A 94 -4.00 6.26 -6.53
C ALA A 94 -2.95 5.19 -6.20
N THR A 95 -2.93 4.12 -6.98
CA THR A 95 -1.92 3.04 -6.89
C THR A 95 -0.48 3.58 -6.94
N LYS A 96 -0.22 4.68 -7.66
CA LYS A 96 1.11 5.31 -7.73
C LYS A 96 1.60 5.83 -6.37
N ALA A 97 0.74 6.48 -5.60
CA ALA A 97 1.11 7.02 -4.29
C ALA A 97 1.36 5.89 -3.28
N LEU A 98 0.51 4.85 -3.31
CA LEU A 98 0.74 3.66 -2.50
C LEU A 98 2.03 2.91 -2.87
N ARG A 99 2.38 2.89 -4.17
CA ARG A 99 3.63 2.25 -4.63
C ARG A 99 4.87 2.98 -4.12
N SER A 100 4.90 4.31 -4.14
CA SER A 100 6.03 5.06 -3.58
C SER A 100 6.16 4.81 -2.08
N THR A 101 5.03 4.83 -1.37
CA THR A 101 4.96 4.46 0.04
C THR A 101 5.57 3.09 0.33
N VAL A 102 5.19 2.04 -0.42
CA VAL A 102 5.73 0.68 -0.26
C VAL A 102 7.23 0.63 -0.51
N ALA A 103 7.74 1.43 -1.46
CA ALA A 103 9.16 1.49 -1.76
C ALA A 103 10.00 2.11 -0.63
N GLU A 104 9.42 3.05 0.12
CA GLU A 104 10.05 3.79 1.23
C GLU A 104 10.06 3.02 2.56
N LEU A 105 9.47 1.82 2.64
CA LEU A 105 9.51 0.99 3.84
C LEU A 105 10.76 0.09 3.81
N HIS A 106 11.71 0.32 4.71
CA HIS A 106 13.03 -0.34 4.72
C HIS A 106 13.41 -1.07 6.02
N ASP A 107 12.72 -0.82 7.14
CA ASP A 107 13.10 -1.38 8.44
C ASP A 107 12.50 -2.78 8.69
N ALA A 108 12.88 -3.42 9.80
CA ALA A 108 12.32 -4.72 10.18
C ALA A 108 10.82 -4.67 10.50
N GLY A 109 10.32 -3.52 10.97
CA GLY A 109 8.88 -3.27 11.18
C GLY A 109 8.09 -3.22 9.88
N ALA A 110 8.76 -2.90 8.76
CA ALA A 110 8.17 -2.87 7.43
C ALA A 110 7.61 -4.23 7.00
N ILE A 111 8.18 -5.36 7.43
CA ILE A 111 7.76 -6.68 6.95
C ILE A 111 6.30 -6.95 7.33
N GLU A 112 5.94 -6.73 8.59
CA GLU A 112 4.57 -6.93 9.07
C GLU A 112 3.60 -5.90 8.48
N GLN A 113 4.04 -4.65 8.39
CA GLN A 113 3.30 -3.58 7.75
C GLN A 113 3.00 -3.88 6.27
N LEU A 114 3.98 -4.38 5.52
CA LEU A 114 3.85 -4.80 4.13
C LEU A 114 2.94 -6.03 4.00
N ARG A 115 3.07 -7.01 4.90
CA ARG A 115 2.19 -8.18 4.94
C ARG A 115 0.72 -7.78 5.12
N GLU A 116 0.44 -6.88 6.07
CA GLU A 116 -0.90 -6.36 6.31
C GLU A 116 -1.42 -5.56 5.10
N ALA A 117 -0.57 -4.71 4.52
CA ALA A 117 -0.89 -3.97 3.31
C ALA A 117 -1.27 -4.90 2.15
N ALA A 118 -0.55 -6.01 1.95
CA ALA A 118 -0.85 -6.97 0.89
C ALA A 118 -2.23 -7.61 1.09
N HIS A 119 -2.55 -7.99 2.33
CA HIS A 119 -3.82 -8.60 2.69
C HIS A 119 -5.01 -7.68 2.39
N HIS A 120 -4.89 -6.38 2.68
CA HIS A 120 -5.97 -5.42 2.38
C HIS A 120 -5.98 -4.96 0.92
N ALA A 121 -4.81 -4.88 0.28
CA ALA A 121 -4.70 -4.45 -1.12
C ALA A 121 -5.27 -5.46 -2.12
N GLN A 122 -5.35 -6.76 -1.78
CA GLN A 122 -5.80 -7.80 -2.71
C GLN A 122 -7.18 -7.56 -3.34
N ALA A 123 -8.08 -6.88 -2.62
CA ALA A 123 -9.43 -6.57 -3.10
C ALA A 123 -9.54 -5.17 -3.73
N LEU A 124 -8.66 -4.24 -3.36
CA LEU A 124 -8.77 -2.82 -3.72
C LEU A 124 -7.79 -2.40 -4.81
N ALA A 125 -6.58 -2.94 -4.78
CA ALA A 125 -5.49 -2.62 -5.68
C ALA A 125 -4.61 -3.86 -5.91
N PRO A 126 -5.07 -4.86 -6.70
CA PRO A 126 -4.29 -6.07 -6.98
C PRO A 126 -2.90 -5.79 -7.58
N ALA A 127 -2.76 -4.69 -8.31
CA ALA A 127 -1.47 -4.24 -8.83
C ALA A 127 -0.45 -3.94 -7.71
N LEU A 128 -0.90 -3.41 -6.57
CA LEU A 128 -0.06 -3.09 -5.43
C LEU A 128 0.47 -4.35 -4.73
N VAL A 129 -0.29 -5.45 -4.72
CA VAL A 129 0.17 -6.74 -4.17
C VAL A 129 1.49 -7.17 -4.83
N SER A 130 1.62 -6.98 -6.14
CA SER A 130 2.86 -7.31 -6.86
C SER A 130 4.05 -6.47 -6.40
N ASP A 131 3.83 -5.19 -6.14
CA ASP A 131 4.86 -4.26 -5.67
C ASP A 131 5.28 -4.61 -4.22
N ILE A 132 4.30 -4.93 -3.37
CA ILE A 132 4.53 -5.35 -1.98
C ILE A 132 5.31 -6.66 -1.90
N LEU A 133 4.90 -7.69 -2.66
CA LEU A 133 5.61 -8.98 -2.68
C LEU A 133 7.06 -8.81 -3.15
N ARG A 134 7.28 -7.96 -4.16
CA ARG A 134 8.64 -7.63 -4.62
C ARG A 134 9.45 -6.97 -3.51
N ARG A 135 8.85 -6.04 -2.77
CA ARG A 135 9.51 -5.36 -1.66
C ARG A 135 9.86 -6.33 -0.53
N LEU A 136 8.93 -7.21 -0.14
CA LEU A 136 9.18 -8.26 0.85
C LEU A 136 10.32 -9.21 0.42
N VAL A 137 10.39 -9.57 -0.87
CA VAL A 137 11.52 -10.35 -1.41
C VAL A 137 12.84 -9.58 -1.31
N GLN A 138 12.84 -8.27 -1.57
CA GLN A 138 14.05 -7.42 -1.40
C GLN A 138 14.50 -7.30 0.06
N LEU A 139 13.56 -7.39 1.00
CA LEU A 139 13.81 -7.39 2.44
C LEU A 139 14.15 -8.80 2.99
N ASP A 140 14.35 -9.78 2.11
CA ASP A 140 14.64 -11.16 2.51
C ASP A 140 13.53 -11.83 3.36
N ALA A 141 12.28 -11.41 3.20
CA ALA A 141 11.16 -11.93 3.98
C ALA A 141 10.44 -13.10 3.25
N ILE A 142 11.18 -14.10 2.74
CA ILE A 142 10.64 -15.14 1.85
C ILE A 142 9.49 -15.93 2.50
N GLU A 143 9.62 -16.31 3.77
CA GLU A 143 8.56 -17.03 4.48
C GLU A 143 7.26 -16.20 4.57
N VAL A 144 7.40 -14.89 4.82
CA VAL A 144 6.26 -13.96 4.85
C VAL A 144 5.64 -13.83 3.47
N VAL A 145 6.44 -13.79 2.41
CA VAL A 145 5.95 -13.77 1.02
C VAL A 145 5.12 -15.01 0.71
N LEU A 146 5.60 -16.21 1.08
CA LEU A 146 4.88 -17.47 0.87
C LEU A 146 3.55 -17.49 1.63
N LYS A 147 3.56 -17.16 2.93
CA LYS A 147 2.35 -17.02 3.76
C LYS A 147 1.37 -15.99 3.21
N THR A 148 1.88 -14.91 2.62
CA THR A 148 1.04 -13.88 1.98
C THR A 148 0.39 -14.41 0.71
N LEU A 149 1.17 -15.05 -0.18
CA LEU A 149 0.66 -15.67 -1.39
C LEU A 149 -0.39 -16.75 -1.12
N GLU A 150 -0.19 -17.55 -0.07
CA GLU A 150 -1.16 -18.56 0.38
C GLU A 150 -2.51 -17.94 0.75
N LYS A 151 -2.53 -16.77 1.37
CA LYS A 151 -3.77 -16.07 1.75
C LYS A 151 -4.38 -15.24 0.62
N CYS A 152 -3.60 -14.89 -0.41
CA CYS A 152 -4.09 -14.12 -1.55
C CYS A 152 -5.06 -14.94 -2.42
N PRO A 153 -6.18 -14.36 -2.88
CA PRO A 153 -7.08 -15.04 -3.82
C PRO A 153 -6.41 -15.23 -5.18
N PRO A 154 -6.73 -16.31 -5.95
CA PRO A 154 -6.10 -16.61 -7.24
C PRO A 154 -6.07 -15.42 -8.21
N ARG A 155 -7.14 -14.62 -8.27
CA ARG A 155 -7.25 -13.42 -9.12
C ARG A 155 -6.23 -12.31 -8.84
N SER A 156 -5.60 -12.32 -7.67
CA SER A 156 -4.63 -11.30 -7.23
C SER A 156 -3.17 -11.74 -7.40
N VAL A 157 -2.96 -13.02 -7.69
CA VAL A 157 -1.63 -13.63 -7.85
C VAL A 157 -1.37 -13.99 -9.32
N ARG A 158 -0.10 -14.02 -9.71
CA ARG A 158 0.35 -14.32 -11.06
C ARG A 158 1.52 -15.31 -11.00
N PRO A 159 1.71 -16.16 -12.04
CA PRO A 159 2.85 -17.07 -12.09
C PRO A 159 4.21 -16.38 -11.89
N SER A 160 4.35 -15.13 -12.32
CA SER A 160 5.58 -14.34 -12.14
C SER A 160 5.94 -14.06 -10.68
N HIS A 161 4.97 -14.05 -9.75
CA HIS A 161 5.26 -13.92 -8.31
C HIS A 161 6.04 -15.14 -7.80
N PHE A 162 5.68 -16.33 -8.27
CA PHE A 162 6.33 -17.59 -7.92
C PHE A 162 7.71 -17.71 -8.57
N THR A 163 7.85 -17.31 -9.84
CA THR A 163 9.16 -17.24 -10.53
C THR A 163 10.13 -16.34 -9.80
N MET A 164 9.66 -15.19 -9.30
CA MET A 164 10.49 -14.24 -8.54
C MET A 164 11.06 -14.89 -7.29
N ILE A 165 10.24 -15.61 -6.52
CA ILE A 165 10.67 -16.30 -5.29
C ILE A 165 11.62 -17.43 -5.62
N ALA A 166 11.25 -18.31 -6.57
CA ALA A 166 12.09 -19.43 -6.99
C ALA A 166 13.46 -18.96 -7.50
N SER A 167 13.52 -17.83 -8.21
CA SER A 167 14.79 -17.24 -8.66
C SER A 167 15.68 -16.82 -7.50
N VAL A 168 15.11 -16.22 -6.45
CA VAL A 168 15.86 -15.82 -5.25
C VAL A 168 16.33 -17.04 -4.45
N LEU A 169 15.46 -18.03 -4.25
CA LEU A 169 15.80 -19.30 -3.62
C LEU A 169 16.94 -20.02 -4.35
N ASN A 170 16.85 -20.11 -5.68
CA ASN A 170 17.90 -20.72 -6.50
C ASN A 170 19.24 -19.98 -6.37
N LYS A 171 19.23 -18.63 -6.33
CA LYS A 171 20.45 -17.84 -6.10
C LYS A 171 21.08 -18.07 -4.73
N ARG A 172 20.29 -18.49 -3.74
CA ARG A 172 20.76 -18.81 -2.38
C ARG A 172 21.20 -20.26 -2.22
N SER A 173 21.12 -21.06 -3.28
CA SER A 173 21.28 -22.51 -3.21
C SER A 173 20.25 -23.20 -2.30
N ASP A 174 19.16 -22.52 -1.93
CA ASP A 174 18.05 -23.10 -1.19
C ASP A 174 17.04 -23.74 -2.14
N LYS A 175 17.49 -24.80 -2.81
CA LYS A 175 16.70 -25.55 -3.78
C LYS A 175 15.57 -26.35 -3.13
N ALA A 176 15.69 -26.65 -1.84
CA ALA A 176 14.72 -27.47 -1.09
C ALA A 176 13.35 -26.79 -0.95
N ALA A 177 13.31 -25.46 -0.94
CA ALA A 177 12.07 -24.69 -0.86
C ALA A 177 11.34 -24.52 -2.23
N ILE A 178 12.00 -24.81 -3.36
CA ILE A 178 11.41 -24.63 -4.71
C ILE A 178 10.20 -25.55 -4.96
N PRO A 179 10.19 -26.83 -4.55
CA PRO A 179 9.00 -27.68 -4.61
C PRO A 179 7.78 -27.08 -3.90
N GLN A 180 7.95 -26.47 -2.73
CA GLN A 180 6.87 -25.80 -2.00
C GLN A 180 6.30 -24.62 -2.80
N VAL A 181 7.14 -23.85 -3.50
CA VAL A 181 6.69 -22.76 -4.38
C VAL A 181 5.83 -23.29 -5.53
N LEU A 182 6.22 -24.43 -6.13
CA LEU A 182 5.48 -25.06 -7.22
C LEU A 182 4.14 -25.63 -6.74
N GLU A 183 4.13 -26.26 -5.56
CA GLU A 183 2.91 -26.76 -4.95
C GLU A 183 1.93 -25.61 -4.66
N LEU A 184 2.42 -24.51 -4.08
CA LEU A 184 1.59 -23.34 -3.81
C LEU A 184 0.99 -22.74 -5.10
N LEU A 185 1.77 -22.68 -6.18
CA LEU A 185 1.30 -22.24 -7.50
C LEU A 185 0.18 -23.15 -8.03
N ARG A 186 0.34 -24.47 -7.94
CA ARG A 186 -0.69 -25.44 -8.35
C ARG A 186 -1.96 -25.34 -7.49
N ASN A 187 -1.81 -25.16 -6.17
CA ASN A 187 -2.93 -24.95 -5.25
C ASN A 187 -3.73 -23.67 -5.56
N LYS A 188 -3.14 -22.72 -6.30
CA LYS A 188 -3.83 -21.54 -6.83
C LYS A 188 -4.47 -21.75 -8.21
N GLY A 189 -4.37 -22.95 -8.79
CA GLY A 189 -4.86 -23.26 -10.13
C GLY A 189 -4.10 -22.51 -11.22
N LEU A 190 -2.84 -22.17 -10.97
CA LEU A 190 -1.99 -21.45 -11.91
C LEU A 190 -0.95 -22.40 -12.50
N GLU A 191 -0.59 -22.16 -13.77
CA GLU A 191 0.49 -22.87 -14.45
C GLU A 191 1.83 -22.13 -14.34
N PRO A 192 2.96 -22.86 -14.25
CA PRO A 192 4.28 -22.23 -14.27
C PRO A 192 4.50 -21.49 -15.58
N ASN A 193 5.07 -20.28 -15.50
CA ASN A 193 5.62 -19.66 -16.70
C ASN A 193 6.96 -20.33 -17.10
N ARG A 194 7.47 -19.97 -18.28
CA ARG A 194 8.73 -20.51 -18.82
C ARG A 194 9.89 -20.47 -17.81
N GLY A 195 10.10 -19.33 -17.15
CA GLY A 195 11.21 -19.16 -16.21
C GLY A 195 11.10 -20.06 -14.98
N LEU A 196 9.89 -20.24 -14.42
CA LEU A 196 9.68 -21.15 -13.29
C LEU A 196 9.81 -22.61 -13.73
N ALA A 197 9.34 -22.96 -14.92
CA ALA A 197 9.48 -24.30 -15.48
C ALA A 197 10.95 -24.68 -15.78
N GLU A 198 11.79 -23.71 -16.16
CA GLU A 198 13.23 -23.90 -16.31
C GLU A 198 13.92 -24.12 -14.95
N LEU A 199 13.60 -23.30 -13.94
CA LEU A 199 14.14 -23.45 -12.57
C LEU A 199 13.74 -24.78 -11.92
N ALA A 200 12.50 -25.23 -12.13
CA ALA A 200 12.01 -26.51 -11.63
C ALA A 200 12.75 -27.72 -12.23
N ARG A 201 13.19 -27.63 -13.49
CA ARG A 201 13.97 -28.70 -14.14
C ARG A 201 15.40 -28.75 -13.63
N ALA A 202 16.02 -27.59 -13.37
CA ALA A 202 17.39 -27.47 -12.86
C ALA A 202 17.55 -27.81 -11.36
N THR A 203 16.44 -28.07 -10.66
CA THR A 203 16.43 -28.47 -9.24
C THR A 203 16.29 -29.97 -9.03
N VAL A 204 15.88 -30.72 -10.05
CA VAL A 204 15.73 -32.19 -10.03
C VAL A 204 17.01 -32.89 -10.54
N GLN A 205 17.97 -32.15 -11.09
CA GLN A 205 19.32 -32.59 -11.44
C GLN A 205 20.31 -32.23 -10.34
#